data_AF-A0A7X4GZ79-F1
#
_entry.id   AF-A0A7X4GZ79-F1
#
_cell.length_a   1.000
_cell.length_b   1.000
_cell.length_c   1.000
_cell.angle_alpha   90.00
_cell.angle_beta   90.00
_cell.angle_gamma   90.00
#
_symmetry.space_group_name_H-M   'P 1'
#
loop_
_entity.id
_entity.type
_entity.pdbx_description
1 polymer ?
#
loop_
_entity_poly.entity_id
_entity_poly.type
_entity_poly.pdbx_seq_one_letter_code
_entity_poly.pdbx_strand_id
1 'polypeptide(L)'
;MRNNYGLRAVGVVLLMALGCRWGVAQVGPRYVIEVNGKGGSSVSQGRMQPVGRGLVLISFQGLTVLTVDADAEAYSQDLVSNWPAADLLLVTPATAGRYDGLAPLQALRDGLPVVVAEPSDSGVPPRTGGPTLYPMQPWNALELRKQKTRLRVTAMPGTSGTTAVAGYLLELGDSRASYRVYLSRAGTTDSALQLAQRLPGADIALLPGRDGPHLLALNRGAPRAWMPATLKASGYAFTALRR
;
A
#
# COMPACT_ATOMS: atom_id res chain seq x y z
N MET A 1 51.32 34.59 13.80
CA MET A 1 49.87 34.61 14.07
C MET A 1 49.26 33.36 13.47
N ARG A 2 48.81 32.42 14.32
CA ARG A 2 48.43 31.05 13.91
C ARG A 2 47.02 31.07 13.30
N ASN A 3 46.88 30.44 12.14
CA ASN A 3 45.72 30.56 11.25
C ASN A 3 44.48 29.80 11.81
N ASN A 4 43.86 30.34 12.85
CA ASN A 4 42.72 29.73 13.55
C ASN A 4 41.42 29.73 12.72
N TYR A 5 41.39 30.42 11.58
CA TYR A 5 40.22 30.50 10.69
C TYR A 5 40.02 29.22 9.85
N GLY A 6 41.10 28.55 9.43
CA GLY A 6 41.00 27.32 8.62
C GLY A 6 40.42 26.15 9.40
N LEU A 7 40.80 25.99 10.67
CA LEU A 7 40.28 24.94 11.55
C LEU A 7 38.80 25.11 11.88
N ARG A 8 38.32 26.36 12.01
CA ARG A 8 36.90 26.65 12.25
C ARG A 8 36.04 26.36 11.02
N ALA A 9 36.52 26.68 9.82
CA ALA A 9 35.81 26.39 8.58
C ALA A 9 35.67 24.88 8.35
N VAL A 10 36.73 24.09 8.59
CA VAL A 10 36.70 22.63 8.49
C VAL A 10 35.74 22.02 9.51
N GLY A 11 35.73 22.54 10.75
CA GLY A 11 34.79 22.11 11.79
C GLY A 11 33.32 22.33 11.40
N VAL A 12 32.99 23.48 10.83
CA VAL A 12 31.63 23.81 10.38
C VAL A 12 31.19 22.92 9.21
N VAL A 13 32.06 22.67 8.24
CA VAL A 13 31.75 21.78 7.10
C VAL A 13 31.54 20.34 7.56
N LEU A 14 32.35 19.84 8.49
CA LEU A 14 32.18 18.50 9.08
C LEU A 14 30.87 18.39 9.87
N LEU A 15 30.51 19.42 10.64
CA LEU A 15 29.24 19.46 11.39
C LEU A 15 28.03 19.50 10.44
N MET A 16 28.11 20.26 9.35
CA MET A 16 27.06 20.29 8.34
C MET A 16 26.93 18.94 7.61
N ALA A 17 28.05 18.32 7.24
CA ALA A 17 28.06 17.00 6.61
C ALA A 17 27.52 15.89 7.53
N LEU A 18 27.83 15.95 8.84
CA LEU A 18 27.26 15.03 9.84
C LEU A 18 25.77 15.27 10.05
N GLY A 19 25.33 16.53 10.13
CA GLY A 19 23.92 16.91 10.24
C GLY A 19 23.10 16.47 9.03
N CYS A 20 23.63 16.61 7.82
CA CYS A 20 23.00 16.09 6.60
C CYS A 20 22.90 14.56 6.60
N ARG A 21 23.91 13.84 7.13
CA ARG A 21 23.84 12.37 7.22
C ARG A 21 22.80 11.89 8.23
N TRP A 22 22.64 12.58 9.36
CA TRP A 22 21.62 12.22 10.36
C TRP A 22 20.19 12.58 9.91
N GLY A 23 20.01 13.67 9.15
CA GLY A 23 18.70 14.05 8.62
C GLY A 23 18.18 13.15 7.49
N VAL A 24 19.07 12.46 6.76
CA VAL A 24 18.68 11.62 5.60
C VAL A 24 18.44 10.15 5.99
N ALA A 25 18.83 9.72 7.20
CA ALA A 25 18.71 8.34 7.67
C ALA A 25 17.25 7.84 7.83
N GLN A 26 16.24 8.70 7.69
CA GLN A 26 14.83 8.32 7.76
C GLN A 26 14.12 8.18 6.39
N VAL A 27 14.81 8.42 5.26
CA VAL A 27 14.18 8.41 3.93
C VAL A 27 14.23 7.03 3.25
N GLY A 28 14.02 5.96 4.03
CA GLY A 28 13.98 4.58 3.55
C GLY A 28 12.62 3.93 3.80
N PRO A 29 12.24 2.86 3.06
CA PRO A 29 11.07 2.08 3.43
C PRO A 29 11.27 1.50 4.85
N ARG A 30 10.23 1.58 5.68
CA ARG A 30 10.22 1.01 7.05
C ARG A 30 10.37 -0.51 7.01
N TYR A 31 9.85 -1.13 5.97
CA TYR A 31 9.87 -2.58 5.78
C TYR A 31 10.34 -2.93 4.37
N VAL A 32 11.16 -3.97 4.26
CA VAL A 32 11.59 -4.55 2.98
C VAL A 32 11.34 -6.05 3.02
N ILE A 33 10.68 -6.56 1.98
CA ILE A 33 10.33 -7.98 1.83
C ILE A 33 10.87 -8.47 0.49
N GLU A 34 11.59 -9.58 0.50
CA GLU A 34 12.00 -10.30 -0.70
C GLU A 34 11.21 -11.60 -0.80
N VAL A 35 10.46 -11.74 -1.89
CA VAL A 35 9.64 -12.93 -2.16
C VAL A 35 10.30 -13.74 -3.26
N ASN A 36 10.56 -15.02 -2.98
CA ASN A 36 11.03 -15.97 -3.96
C ASN A 36 9.89 -16.35 -4.92
N GLY A 37 10.15 -16.35 -6.23
CA GLY A 37 9.14 -16.72 -7.23
C GLY A 37 9.75 -17.37 -8.46
N LYS A 38 8.96 -18.17 -9.18
CA LYS A 38 9.27 -18.66 -10.53
C LYS A 38 8.94 -17.57 -11.56
N GLY A 39 9.72 -17.46 -12.64
CA GLY A 39 9.71 -16.34 -13.60
C GLY A 39 8.31 -15.88 -14.01
N GLY A 40 7.99 -14.60 -13.77
CA GLY A 40 6.78 -13.97 -14.30
C GLY A 40 6.90 -13.67 -15.80
N SER A 41 5.77 -13.66 -16.51
CA SER A 41 5.69 -13.23 -17.91
C SER A 41 6.26 -11.81 -18.09
N SER A 42 6.99 -11.56 -19.18
CA SER A 42 7.62 -10.24 -19.45
C SER A 42 6.62 -9.15 -19.85
N VAL A 43 5.32 -9.46 -19.88
CA VAL A 43 4.28 -8.52 -20.27
C VAL A 43 4.09 -7.50 -19.14
N SER A 44 4.26 -6.21 -19.42
CA SER A 44 4.06 -5.09 -18.49
C SER A 44 2.59 -4.78 -18.18
N GLN A 45 1.72 -5.77 -18.37
CA GLN A 45 0.30 -5.68 -18.12
C GLN A 45 -0.02 -6.30 -16.76
N GLY A 46 -0.78 -5.57 -15.96
CA GLY A 46 -1.39 -6.05 -14.72
C GLY A 46 -2.89 -6.17 -14.83
N ARG A 47 -3.49 -6.75 -13.80
CA ARG A 47 -4.94 -6.92 -13.68
C ARG A 47 -5.37 -6.72 -12.24
N MET A 48 -6.53 -6.09 -12.06
CA MET A 48 -7.28 -6.05 -10.81
C MET A 48 -8.57 -6.82 -11.02
N GLN A 49 -8.81 -7.85 -10.21
CA GLN A 49 -9.99 -8.70 -10.35
C GLN A 49 -10.73 -8.80 -9.02
N PRO A 50 -12.05 -8.58 -8.99
CA PRO A 50 -12.84 -8.85 -7.80
C PRO A 50 -12.93 -10.37 -7.66
N VAL A 51 -12.54 -10.89 -6.50
CA VAL A 51 -12.49 -12.33 -6.20
C VAL A 51 -13.46 -12.74 -5.10
N GLY A 52 -14.15 -11.76 -4.52
CA GLY A 52 -15.16 -11.92 -3.48
C GLY A 52 -15.66 -10.56 -3.00
N ARG A 53 -16.66 -10.55 -2.13
CA ARG A 53 -17.14 -9.32 -1.49
C ARG A 53 -16.02 -8.71 -0.65
N GLY A 54 -15.63 -7.47 -0.92
CA GLY A 54 -14.52 -6.82 -0.21
C GLY A 54 -13.13 -7.40 -0.52
N LEU A 55 -12.99 -8.25 -1.55
CA LEU A 55 -11.71 -8.82 -1.97
C LEU A 55 -11.39 -8.45 -3.41
N VAL A 56 -10.19 -7.90 -3.62
CA VAL A 56 -9.64 -7.66 -4.96
C VAL A 56 -8.25 -8.22 -5.05
N LEU A 57 -8.03 -9.08 -6.05
CA LEU A 57 -6.71 -9.61 -6.39
C LEU A 57 -6.06 -8.71 -7.44
N ILE A 58 -4.90 -8.16 -7.10
CA ILE A 58 -4.06 -7.37 -8.01
C ILE A 58 -2.89 -8.26 -8.43
N SER A 59 -2.75 -8.51 -9.73
CA SER A 59 -1.66 -9.29 -10.29
C SER A 59 -0.84 -8.43 -11.25
N PHE A 60 0.48 -8.44 -11.12
CA PHE A 60 1.40 -7.74 -12.02
C PHE A 60 2.72 -8.50 -12.12
N GLN A 61 3.10 -8.95 -13.33
CA GLN A 61 4.36 -9.65 -13.59
C GLN A 61 4.70 -10.80 -12.61
N GLY A 62 3.68 -11.56 -12.21
CA GLY A 62 3.83 -12.69 -11.27
C GLY A 62 3.83 -12.30 -9.79
N LEU A 63 3.82 -11.01 -9.44
CA LEU A 63 3.52 -10.52 -8.11
C LEU A 63 2.00 -10.41 -7.91
N THR A 64 1.53 -10.86 -6.76
CA THR A 64 0.10 -10.87 -6.40
C THR A 64 -0.13 -10.19 -5.05
N VAL A 65 -1.07 -9.24 -5.03
CA VAL A 65 -1.52 -8.54 -3.82
C VAL A 65 -3.01 -8.79 -3.66
N LEU A 66 -3.41 -9.38 -2.54
CA LEU A 66 -4.82 -9.49 -2.18
C LEU A 66 -5.19 -8.31 -1.28
N THR A 67 -6.05 -7.42 -1.75
CA THR A 67 -6.60 -6.34 -0.95
C THR A 67 -7.87 -6.83 -0.26
N VAL A 68 -7.98 -6.58 1.04
CA VAL A 68 -9.12 -6.98 1.86
C VAL A 68 -9.71 -5.75 2.51
N ASP A 69 -11.00 -5.56 2.33
CA ASP A 69 -11.73 -4.54 3.06
C ASP A 69 -11.96 -5.01 4.52
N ALA A 70 -11.38 -4.29 5.49
CA ALA A 70 -11.50 -4.63 6.91
C ALA A 70 -12.93 -4.59 7.44
N ASP A 71 -13.80 -3.78 6.81
CA ASP A 71 -15.20 -3.63 7.20
C ASP A 71 -16.13 -4.57 6.40
N ALA A 72 -15.59 -5.41 5.51
CA ALA A 72 -16.37 -6.34 4.70
C ALA A 72 -16.52 -7.73 5.36
N GLU A 73 -17.62 -8.40 5.02
CA GLU A 73 -17.93 -9.77 5.47
C GLU A 73 -16.80 -10.77 5.19
N ALA A 74 -16.06 -10.59 4.09
CA ALA A 74 -14.92 -11.45 3.76
C ALA A 74 -13.83 -11.46 4.84
N TYR A 75 -13.72 -10.41 5.66
CA TYR A 75 -12.82 -10.32 6.82
C TYR A 75 -13.38 -11.06 8.05
N SER A 76 -14.07 -12.18 7.83
CA SER A 76 -14.53 -13.09 8.88
C SER A 76 -13.68 -14.37 8.87
N GLN A 77 -13.53 -15.00 10.04
CA GLN A 77 -12.67 -16.18 10.20
C GLN A 77 -13.06 -17.33 9.26
N ASP A 78 -14.35 -17.53 9.01
CA ASP A 78 -14.86 -18.62 8.19
C ASP A 78 -14.48 -18.45 6.70
N LEU A 79 -14.39 -17.20 6.23
CA LEU A 79 -14.14 -16.90 4.82
C LEU A 79 -12.66 -16.78 4.46
N VAL A 80 -11.79 -16.48 5.44
CA VAL A 80 -10.34 -16.31 5.24
C VAL A 80 -9.68 -17.57 4.66
N SER A 81 -10.15 -18.75 5.08
CA SER A 81 -9.65 -20.04 4.60
C SER A 81 -9.80 -20.23 3.08
N ASN A 82 -10.75 -19.52 2.47
CA ASN A 82 -11.08 -19.61 1.04
C ASN A 82 -10.44 -18.48 0.21
N TRP A 83 -9.65 -17.60 0.82
CA TRP A 83 -9.02 -16.50 0.10
C TRP A 83 -8.00 -17.02 -0.92
N PRO A 84 -7.89 -16.38 -2.09
CA PRO A 84 -6.89 -16.76 -3.08
C PRO A 84 -5.48 -16.54 -2.52
N ALA A 85 -4.56 -17.41 -2.90
CA ALA A 85 -3.16 -17.24 -2.56
C ALA A 85 -2.61 -15.92 -3.13
N ALA A 86 -1.88 -15.18 -2.31
CA ALA A 86 -1.21 -13.94 -2.69
C ALA A 86 0.16 -13.83 -2.03
N ASP A 87 1.07 -13.08 -2.66
CA ASP A 87 2.40 -12.79 -2.11
C ASP A 87 2.33 -11.80 -0.94
N LEU A 88 1.34 -10.90 -0.97
CA LEU A 88 1.08 -9.89 0.06
C LEU A 88 -0.43 -9.77 0.30
N LEU A 89 -0.83 -9.73 1.57
CA LEU A 89 -2.16 -9.29 1.96
C LEU A 89 -2.12 -7.81 2.36
N LEU A 90 -3.07 -7.01 1.88
CA LEU A 90 -3.21 -5.61 2.24
C LEU A 90 -4.62 -5.38 2.79
N VAL A 91 -4.73 -5.22 4.10
CA VAL A 91 -6.00 -4.96 4.78
C VAL A 91 -6.24 -3.45 4.83
N THR A 92 -7.38 -2.97 4.35
CA THR A 92 -7.74 -1.55 4.42
C THR A 92 -7.81 -1.09 5.89
N PRO A 93 -7.59 0.20 6.19
CA PRO A 93 -7.82 0.69 7.55
C PRO A 93 -9.29 0.51 7.92
N ALA A 94 -9.58 -0.03 9.11
CA ALA A 94 -10.96 -0.20 9.57
C ALA A 94 -11.65 1.14 9.85
N THR A 95 -12.93 1.26 9.51
CA THR A 95 -13.70 2.51 9.68
C THR A 95 -13.82 2.93 11.16
N ALA A 96 -13.95 1.96 12.07
CA ALA A 96 -14.00 2.22 13.50
C ALA A 96 -12.62 2.52 14.13
N GLY A 97 -11.53 2.56 13.33
CA GLY A 97 -10.16 2.75 13.82
C GLY A 97 -9.57 1.56 14.58
N ARG A 98 -10.34 0.48 14.70
CA ARG A 98 -9.94 -0.79 15.30
C ARG A 98 -10.33 -1.92 14.37
N TYR A 99 -9.47 -2.92 14.27
CA TYR A 99 -9.87 -4.20 13.68
C TYR A 99 -10.65 -4.96 14.77
N ASP A 100 -11.87 -5.39 14.48
CA ASP A 100 -12.69 -6.20 15.40
C ASP A 100 -12.01 -7.52 15.82
N GLY A 101 -10.90 -7.83 15.17
CA GLY A 101 -9.82 -8.65 15.67
C GLY A 101 -8.81 -8.87 14.55
N LEU A 102 -7.58 -9.21 14.90
CA LEU A 102 -6.65 -9.85 13.96
C LEU A 102 -6.89 -11.37 13.93
N ALA A 103 -7.95 -11.87 14.59
CA ALA A 103 -8.32 -13.27 14.67
C ALA A 103 -8.62 -13.90 13.29
N PRO A 104 -9.34 -13.23 12.35
CA PRO A 104 -9.51 -13.77 11.00
C PRO A 104 -8.16 -14.05 10.33
N LEU A 105 -7.18 -13.17 10.52
CA LEU A 105 -5.85 -13.33 9.97
C LEU A 105 -5.06 -14.51 10.57
N GLN A 106 -5.42 -15.02 11.75
CA GLN A 106 -4.75 -16.18 12.34
C GLN A 106 -5.00 -17.47 11.55
N ALA A 107 -6.07 -17.53 10.77
CA ALA A 107 -6.35 -18.65 9.88
C ALA A 107 -5.45 -18.66 8.62
N LEU A 108 -4.65 -17.60 8.41
CA LEU A 108 -3.73 -17.51 7.29
C LEU A 108 -2.47 -18.33 7.53
N ARG A 109 -1.86 -18.76 6.42
CA ARG A 109 -0.59 -19.49 6.44
C ARG A 109 0.51 -18.72 7.18
N ASP A 110 1.39 -19.47 7.83
CA ASP A 110 2.56 -18.95 8.50
C ASP A 110 3.45 -18.15 7.55
N GLY A 111 3.92 -16.99 8.02
CA GLY A 111 4.87 -16.14 7.29
C GLY A 111 4.28 -15.38 6.09
N LEU A 112 2.98 -15.47 5.80
CA LEU A 112 2.34 -14.59 4.83
C LEU A 112 2.48 -13.13 5.30
N PRO A 113 3.07 -12.23 4.51
CA PRO A 113 3.14 -10.84 4.90
C PRO A 113 1.77 -10.16 4.78
N VAL A 114 1.35 -9.51 5.86
CA VAL A 114 0.07 -8.80 5.96
C VAL A 114 0.31 -7.37 6.39
N VAL A 115 -0.05 -6.43 5.53
CA VAL A 115 -0.01 -5.00 5.82
C VAL A 115 -1.32 -4.59 6.47
N VAL A 116 -1.20 -3.90 7.60
CA VAL A 116 -2.33 -3.32 8.35
C VAL A 116 -1.98 -1.90 8.77
N ALA A 117 -2.97 -1.02 8.92
CA ALA A 117 -2.75 0.26 9.58
C ALA A 117 -2.45 0.02 11.06
N GLU A 118 -1.46 0.71 11.60
CA GLU A 118 -1.10 0.61 13.01
C GLU A 118 -2.25 1.17 13.87
N PRO A 119 -2.84 0.38 14.79
CA PRO A 119 -3.85 0.90 15.70
C PRO A 119 -3.20 1.91 16.67
N SER A 120 -3.93 2.98 17.00
CA SER A 120 -3.46 4.02 17.91
C SER A 120 -3.18 3.51 19.33
N ASP A 121 -3.87 2.44 19.74
CA ASP A 121 -3.60 1.68 20.96
C ASP A 121 -3.11 0.29 20.56
N SER A 122 -1.80 0.08 20.52
CA SER A 122 -1.30 -1.24 20.12
C SER A 122 -0.09 -1.67 20.95
N GLY A 123 -0.39 -1.98 22.22
CA GLY A 123 0.32 -3.04 22.93
C GLY A 123 0.02 -4.38 22.25
N VAL A 124 0.53 -4.61 21.04
CA VAL A 124 0.43 -5.91 20.37
C VAL A 124 1.53 -6.79 20.95
N PRO A 125 1.20 -7.81 21.76
CA PRO A 125 2.22 -8.73 22.24
C PRO A 125 2.84 -9.45 21.03
N PRO A 126 4.16 -9.74 21.07
CA PRO A 126 4.79 -10.57 20.06
C PRO A 126 4.07 -11.91 19.98
N ARG A 127 3.71 -12.33 18.76
CA ARG A 127 2.95 -13.55 18.51
C ARG A 127 3.86 -14.61 17.90
N THR A 128 3.68 -15.85 18.33
CA THR A 128 4.33 -17.05 17.79
C THR A 128 3.36 -17.77 16.85
N GLY A 129 3.70 -17.90 15.56
CA GLY A 129 2.86 -18.53 14.53
C GLY A 129 1.88 -17.57 13.86
N GLY A 130 1.42 -17.93 12.66
CA GLY A 130 0.52 -17.13 11.82
C GLY A 130 1.22 -16.19 10.83
N PRO A 131 0.47 -15.28 10.20
CA PRO A 131 1.02 -14.33 9.25
C PRO A 131 1.98 -13.33 9.92
N THR A 132 2.91 -12.80 9.14
CA THR A 132 3.79 -11.72 9.59
C THR A 132 3.11 -10.38 9.37
N LEU A 133 2.79 -9.66 10.45
CA LEU A 133 2.12 -8.37 10.40
C LEU A 133 3.12 -7.22 10.19
N TYR A 134 2.78 -6.32 9.29
CA TYR A 134 3.52 -5.09 8.98
C TYR A 134 2.63 -3.89 9.30
N PRO A 135 2.66 -3.39 10.54
CA PRO A 135 1.86 -2.24 10.96
C PRO A 135 2.38 -0.94 10.34
N MET A 136 1.48 -0.18 9.74
CA MET A 136 1.80 1.04 9.00
C MET A 136 1.18 2.27 9.66
N GLN A 137 2.02 3.21 10.04
CA GLN A 137 1.66 4.59 10.38
C GLN A 137 1.63 5.45 9.10
N PRO A 138 1.01 6.64 9.15
CA PRO A 138 1.05 7.56 8.02
C PRO A 138 2.46 7.79 7.51
N TRP A 139 2.62 7.79 6.19
CA TRP A 139 3.87 7.95 5.45
C TRP A 139 4.87 6.79 5.53
N ASN A 140 4.59 5.75 6.34
CA ASN A 140 5.38 4.54 6.27
C ASN A 140 5.30 3.96 4.85
N ALA A 141 6.43 3.46 4.38
CA ALA A 141 6.51 2.70 3.14
C ALA A 141 7.01 1.28 3.42
N LEU A 142 6.40 0.31 2.76
CA LEU A 142 6.87 -1.06 2.66
C LEU A 142 7.25 -1.32 1.21
N GLU A 143 8.40 -1.92 1.02
CA GLU A 143 8.87 -2.36 -0.29
C GLU A 143 8.85 -3.88 -0.35
N LEU A 144 8.16 -4.42 -1.35
CA LEU A 144 8.19 -5.83 -1.66
C LEU A 144 8.82 -6.02 -3.04
N ARG A 145 9.78 -6.93 -3.12
CA ARG A 145 10.48 -7.27 -4.35
C ARG A 145 10.24 -8.73 -4.67
N LYS A 146 9.82 -8.99 -5.90
CA LYS A 146 9.70 -10.34 -6.46
C LYS A 146 10.35 -10.31 -7.83
N GLN A 147 11.56 -10.87 -7.92
CA GLN A 147 12.38 -10.82 -9.13
C GLN A 147 12.64 -9.36 -9.60
N LYS A 148 12.24 -9.02 -10.83
CA LYS A 148 12.38 -7.67 -11.41
C LYS A 148 11.24 -6.74 -11.03
N THR A 149 10.17 -7.29 -10.46
CA THR A 149 8.98 -6.54 -10.08
C THR A 149 9.13 -6.00 -8.66
N ARG A 150 8.80 -4.72 -8.50
CA ARG A 150 8.76 -4.00 -7.24
C ARG A 150 7.33 -3.55 -6.97
N LEU A 151 6.91 -3.74 -5.73
CA LEU A 151 5.74 -3.12 -5.15
C LEU A 151 6.21 -2.19 -4.02
N ARG A 152 5.83 -0.93 -4.09
CA ARG A 152 5.93 -0.02 -2.93
C ARG A 152 4.52 0.26 -2.41
N VAL A 153 4.27 -0.06 -1.14
CA VAL A 153 3.03 0.27 -0.43
C VAL A 153 3.32 1.43 0.51
N THR A 154 2.66 2.56 0.30
CA THR A 154 2.80 3.74 1.17
C THR A 154 1.48 4.00 1.88
N ALA A 155 1.50 4.06 3.22
CA ALA A 155 0.32 4.42 3.99
C ALA A 155 0.06 5.92 3.88
N MET A 156 -1.10 6.28 3.35
CA MET A 156 -1.47 7.67 3.10
C MET A 156 -2.21 8.24 4.32
N PRO A 157 -1.89 9.47 4.75
CA PRO A 157 -2.54 10.08 5.89
C PRO A 157 -4.03 10.30 5.63
N GLY A 158 -4.83 10.14 6.69
CA GLY A 158 -6.20 10.65 6.72
C GLY A 158 -6.29 12.15 6.87
N THR A 159 -7.51 12.66 6.73
CA THR A 159 -7.84 14.05 7.05
C THR A 159 -8.03 14.20 8.56
N SER A 160 -7.87 15.42 9.07
CA SER A 160 -8.11 15.73 10.47
C SER A 160 -9.49 15.24 10.93
N GLY A 161 -9.56 14.51 12.04
CA GLY A 161 -10.80 13.93 12.57
C GLY A 161 -11.19 12.57 11.98
N THR A 162 -10.34 11.97 11.14
CA THR A 162 -10.52 10.60 10.62
C THR A 162 -9.44 9.64 11.14
N THR A 163 -9.45 8.39 10.69
CA THR A 163 -8.40 7.41 10.97
C THR A 163 -7.03 7.93 10.53
N ALA A 164 -5.97 7.65 11.29
CA ALA A 164 -4.62 8.15 11.00
C ALA A 164 -4.18 7.81 9.56
N VAL A 165 -4.46 6.58 9.11
CA VAL A 165 -4.25 6.13 7.73
C VAL A 165 -5.61 6.12 7.01
N ALA A 166 -5.72 6.78 5.85
CA ALA A 166 -6.93 6.78 5.01
C ALA A 166 -6.91 5.72 3.91
N GLY A 167 -5.76 5.12 3.65
CA GLY A 167 -5.59 4.12 2.61
C GLY A 167 -4.14 3.93 2.26
N TYR A 168 -3.89 3.23 1.16
CA TYR A 168 -2.54 2.89 0.71
C TYR A 168 -2.33 3.29 -0.75
N LEU A 169 -1.19 3.89 -1.05
CA LEU A 169 -0.70 4.06 -2.40
C LEU A 169 0.21 2.88 -2.76
N LEU A 170 -0.22 2.09 -3.74
CA LEU A 170 0.53 0.97 -4.30
C LEU A 170 1.19 1.45 -5.59
N GLU A 171 2.50 1.39 -5.65
CA GLU A 171 3.27 1.59 -6.88
C GLU A 171 3.78 0.22 -7.34
N LEU A 172 3.17 -0.32 -8.40
CA LEU A 172 3.54 -1.60 -9.01
C LEU A 172 4.37 -1.33 -10.26
N GLY A 173 5.58 -1.88 -10.35
CA GLY A 173 6.43 -1.61 -11.49
C GLY A 173 7.85 -2.13 -11.36
N ASP A 174 8.75 -1.47 -12.07
CA ASP A 174 10.19 -1.63 -11.97
C ASP A 174 10.86 -0.25 -11.90
N SER A 175 12.16 -0.17 -12.17
CA SER A 175 12.91 1.09 -12.15
C SER A 175 12.61 2.03 -13.33
N ARG A 176 11.82 1.60 -14.32
CA ARG A 176 11.55 2.34 -15.57
C ARG A 176 10.08 2.68 -15.75
N ALA A 177 9.19 1.84 -15.27
CA ALA A 177 7.76 2.03 -15.42
C ALA A 177 7.01 1.58 -14.18
N SER A 178 5.96 2.31 -13.80
CA SER A 178 5.06 1.91 -12.73
C SER A 178 3.62 2.34 -12.97
N TYR A 179 2.72 1.58 -12.35
CA TYR A 179 1.30 1.87 -12.26
C TYR A 179 0.95 2.13 -10.80
N ARG A 180 0.28 3.24 -10.52
CA ARG A 180 -0.03 3.69 -9.16
C ARG A 180 -1.51 3.52 -8.85
N VAL A 181 -1.82 2.63 -7.92
CA VAL A 181 -3.19 2.36 -7.44
C VAL A 181 -3.32 2.93 -6.04
N TYR A 182 -4.30 3.79 -5.81
CA TYR A 182 -4.70 4.18 -4.47
C TYR A 182 -5.82 3.28 -3.96
N LEU A 183 -5.57 2.50 -2.92
CA LEU A 183 -6.58 1.74 -2.20
C LEU A 183 -7.15 2.61 -1.08
N SER A 184 -8.43 2.95 -1.16
CA SER A 184 -9.11 3.75 -0.14
C SER A 184 -9.69 2.88 0.99
N ARG A 185 -9.88 3.47 2.17
CA ARG A 185 -10.73 2.92 3.23
C ARG A 185 -12.22 2.96 2.84
N ALA A 186 -13.01 2.02 3.35
CA ALA A 186 -14.46 2.04 3.24
C ALA A 186 -15.10 3.31 3.83
N GLY A 187 -16.18 3.80 3.22
CA GLY A 187 -16.88 4.99 3.71
C GLY A 187 -16.10 6.31 3.58
N THR A 188 -14.99 6.33 2.84
CA THR A 188 -14.36 7.58 2.40
C THR A 188 -15.35 8.38 1.54
N THR A 189 -15.58 9.63 1.90
CA THR A 189 -16.48 10.56 1.18
C THR A 189 -15.73 11.51 0.24
N ASP A 190 -14.42 11.30 0.05
CA ASP A 190 -13.60 12.16 -0.78
C ASP A 190 -14.13 12.13 -2.23
N SER A 191 -14.40 13.31 -2.79
CA SER A 191 -14.73 13.42 -4.21
C SER A 191 -13.53 13.04 -5.07
N ALA A 192 -13.80 12.68 -6.33
CA ALA A 192 -12.74 12.38 -7.29
C ALA A 192 -11.71 13.52 -7.42
N LEU A 193 -12.17 14.77 -7.32
CA LEU A 193 -11.30 15.95 -7.33
C LEU A 193 -10.41 16.04 -6.10
N GLN A 194 -10.96 15.79 -4.92
CA GLN A 194 -10.18 15.79 -3.68
C GLN A 194 -9.14 14.67 -3.68
N LEU A 195 -9.49 13.47 -4.15
CA LEU A 195 -8.54 12.37 -4.30
C LEU A 195 -7.43 12.70 -5.31
N ALA A 196 -7.78 13.24 -6.47
CA ALA A 196 -6.80 13.62 -7.49
C ALA A 196 -5.85 14.74 -7.01
N GLN A 197 -6.35 15.68 -6.19
CA GLN A 197 -5.54 16.73 -5.57
C GLN A 197 -4.62 16.19 -4.47
N ARG A 198 -5.11 15.29 -3.61
CA ARG A 198 -4.33 14.69 -2.52
C ARG A 198 -3.27 13.70 -3.00
N LEU A 199 -3.51 13.06 -4.15
CA LEU A 199 -2.70 11.95 -4.65
C LEU A 199 -2.14 12.25 -6.05
N PRO A 200 -1.31 13.30 -6.20
CA PRO A 200 -0.77 13.68 -7.49
C PRO A 200 0.03 12.52 -8.09
N GLY A 201 -0.43 12.01 -9.23
CA GLY A 201 0.22 10.94 -9.97
C GLY A 201 -0.27 9.53 -9.67
N ALA A 202 -1.27 9.33 -8.81
CA ALA A 202 -2.03 8.08 -8.80
C ALA A 202 -2.77 7.91 -10.14
N ASP A 203 -2.76 6.70 -10.69
CA ASP A 203 -3.44 6.41 -11.95
C ASP A 203 -4.93 6.17 -11.73
N ILE A 204 -5.23 5.44 -10.66
CA ILE A 204 -6.56 4.96 -10.34
C ILE A 204 -6.73 4.84 -8.83
N ALA A 205 -7.95 5.06 -8.35
CA ALA A 205 -8.38 4.70 -7.01
C ALA A 205 -9.27 3.46 -7.05
N LEU A 206 -8.98 2.52 -6.15
CA LEU A 206 -9.82 1.38 -5.82
C LEU A 206 -10.59 1.71 -4.54
N LEU A 207 -11.90 1.85 -4.68
CA LEU A 207 -12.82 2.26 -3.62
C LEU A 207 -13.63 1.04 -3.15
N PRO A 208 -13.56 0.65 -1.86
CA PRO A 208 -14.46 -0.35 -1.31
C PRO A 208 -15.91 0.16 -1.34
N GLY A 209 -16.87 -0.75 -1.52
CA GLY A 209 -18.29 -0.40 -1.58
C GLY A 209 -19.19 -1.59 -1.27
N ARG A 210 -20.40 -1.31 -0.78
CA ARG A 210 -21.39 -2.35 -0.41
C ARG A 210 -21.81 -3.20 -1.59
N ASP A 211 -21.97 -2.58 -2.76
CA ASP A 211 -22.34 -3.25 -4.02
C ASP A 211 -21.13 -3.86 -4.74
N GLY A 212 -19.95 -3.77 -4.14
CA GLY A 212 -18.68 -4.24 -4.69
C GLY A 212 -17.63 -3.13 -4.82
N PRO A 213 -16.40 -3.50 -5.22
CA PRO A 213 -15.32 -2.55 -5.43
C PRO A 213 -15.59 -1.66 -6.64
N HIS A 214 -15.24 -0.38 -6.54
CA HIS A 214 -15.35 0.60 -7.61
C HIS A 214 -13.98 1.13 -8.00
N LEU A 215 -13.81 1.46 -9.27
CA LEU A 215 -12.62 2.08 -9.81
C LEU A 215 -12.91 3.52 -10.20
N LEU A 216 -12.02 4.41 -9.82
CA LEU A 216 -12.07 5.82 -10.18
C LEU A 216 -10.74 6.21 -10.84
N ALA A 217 -10.78 6.61 -12.12
CA ALA A 217 -9.59 7.10 -12.79
C ALA A 217 -9.16 8.45 -12.19
N LEU A 218 -7.87 8.59 -11.85
CA LEU A 218 -7.31 9.80 -11.26
C LEU A 218 -6.33 10.53 -12.19
N ASN A 219 -5.81 9.86 -13.22
CA ASN A 219 -4.81 10.44 -14.11
C ASN A 219 -5.41 11.41 -15.15
N ARG A 220 -4.68 12.49 -15.48
CA ARG A 220 -5.10 13.62 -16.35
C ARG A 220 -5.31 13.27 -17.82
N GLY A 221 -5.16 12.01 -18.23
CA GLY A 221 -5.33 11.54 -19.61
C GLY A 221 -6.50 10.60 -19.85
N ALA A 222 -7.21 10.15 -18.79
CA ALA A 222 -8.40 9.33 -18.95
C ALA A 222 -9.61 10.20 -19.36
N PRO A 223 -10.51 9.73 -20.24
CA PRO A 223 -11.77 10.43 -20.49
C PRO A 223 -12.47 10.68 -19.15
N ARG A 224 -13.09 11.87 -19.04
CA ARG A 224 -13.68 12.52 -17.84
C ARG A 224 -14.76 11.71 -17.09
N ALA A 225 -14.53 10.43 -16.82
CA ALA A 225 -15.32 9.67 -15.87
C ALA A 225 -14.77 9.96 -14.47
N TRP A 226 -15.17 11.11 -13.93
CA TRP A 226 -15.01 11.45 -12.51
C TRP A 226 -15.99 10.65 -11.63
N MET A 227 -16.74 9.73 -12.25
CA MET A 227 -17.66 8.82 -11.60
C MET A 227 -16.97 7.48 -11.39
N PRO A 228 -17.02 6.94 -10.15
CA PRO A 228 -16.60 5.58 -9.89
C PRO A 228 -17.39 4.60 -10.76
N ALA A 229 -16.68 3.69 -11.42
CA ALA A 229 -17.25 2.59 -12.18
C ALA A 229 -17.10 1.28 -11.40
N THR A 230 -18.15 0.49 -11.29
CA THR A 230 -18.09 -0.82 -10.62
C THR A 230 -17.06 -1.72 -11.31
N LEU A 231 -16.17 -2.31 -10.52
CA LEU A 231 -15.20 -3.28 -11.01
C LEU A 231 -15.92 -4.59 -11.35
N LYS A 232 -16.02 -4.89 -12.65
CA LYS A 232 -16.70 -6.09 -13.15
C LYS A 232 -15.92 -7.36 -12.84
N ALA A 233 -16.59 -8.52 -12.88
CA ALA A 233 -15.97 -9.85 -12.71
C ALA A 233 -14.84 -10.14 -13.71
N SER A 234 -14.91 -9.55 -14.92
CA SER A 234 -13.83 -9.60 -15.91
C SER A 234 -12.55 -8.88 -15.44
N GLY A 235 -12.61 -8.11 -14.36
CA GLY A 235 -11.53 -7.29 -13.86
C GLY A 235 -11.22 -6.08 -14.74
N TYR A 236 -10.16 -5.37 -14.35
CA TYR A 236 -9.60 -4.22 -15.02
C TYR A 236 -8.14 -4.49 -15.34
N ALA A 237 -7.79 -4.45 -16.62
CA ALA A 237 -6.41 -4.56 -17.06
C ALA A 237 -5.74 -3.19 -17.07
N PHE A 238 -4.47 -3.14 -16.69
CA PHE A 238 -3.67 -1.92 -16.70
C PHE A 238 -2.27 -2.19 -17.25
N THR A 239 -1.59 -1.14 -17.70
CA THR A 239 -0.22 -1.22 -18.19
C THR A 239 0.63 -0.22 -17.41
N ALA A 240 1.81 -0.65 -16.98
CA ALA A 240 2.75 0.25 -16.30
C ALA A 240 3.14 1.43 -17.20
N LEU A 241 3.16 2.63 -16.63
CA LEU A 241 3.49 3.86 -17.34
C LEU A 241 4.95 4.21 -17.08
N ARG A 242 5.66 4.67 -18.11
CA ARG A 242 7.02 5.16 -17.96
C ARG A 242 7.01 6.43 -17.10
N ARG A 243 7.85 6.49 -16.07
CA ARG A 243 7.90 7.57 -15.08
C ARG A 243 9.34 7.92 -14.74
#